data_AF-A0A699XDZ3-F1
#
_entry.id   AF-A0A699XDZ3-F1
#
_cell.length_a   1.000
_cell.length_b   1.000
_cell.length_c   1.000
_cell.angle_alpha   90.00
_cell.angle_beta   90.00
_cell.angle_gamma   90.00
#
_symmetry.space_group_name_H-M   'P 1'
#
loop_
_entity.id
_entity.type
_entity.pdbx_description
1 polymer ?
#
loop_
_entity_poly.entity_id
_entity_poly.type
_entity_poly.pdbx_seq_one_letter_code
_entity_poly.pdbx_strand_id
1 'polypeptide(L)'
;MNVHVLPLYSQLPTNQQMRVFEPPPEGSRLIVLATNVAETSLTIPGVRYVFDCGRAKEKKYDLITGVQSFEVGWISKASANQRAG
;
A
#
# COMPACT_ATOMS: atom_id res chain seq x y z
N MET A 1 -3.78 22.76 -10.61
CA MET A 1 -3.40 21.33 -10.65
C MET A 1 -4.27 20.61 -9.65
N ASN A 2 -5.16 19.72 -10.09
CA ASN A 2 -6.06 19.01 -9.18
C ASN A 2 -5.40 17.72 -8.67
N VAL A 3 -5.84 17.20 -7.53
CA VAL A 3 -5.36 15.93 -6.98
C VAL A 3 -6.48 14.89 -7.04
N HIS A 4 -6.15 13.68 -7.49
CA HIS A 4 -7.04 12.53 -7.50
C HIS A 4 -6.51 11.49 -6.52
N VAL A 5 -7.18 11.34 -5.38
CA VAL A 5 -6.72 10.49 -4.27
C VAL A 5 -7.55 9.22 -4.20
N LEU A 6 -6.89 8.05 -4.23
CA LEU A 6 -7.54 6.75 -4.16
C LEU A 6 -6.92 5.91 -3.02
N PRO A 7 -7.74 5.26 -2.16
CA PRO A 7 -7.23 4.31 -1.17
C PRO A 7 -6.98 2.93 -1.80
N LEU A 8 -6.02 2.19 -1.28
CA LEU A 8 -5.75 0.81 -1.67
C LEU A 8 -5.39 -0.06 -0.45
N TYR A 9 -6.28 -0.97 -0.06
CA TYR A 9 -6.08 -1.90 1.05
C TYR A 9 -6.92 -3.16 0.87
N SER A 10 -6.58 -4.24 1.56
CA SER A 10 -7.12 -5.58 1.31
C SER A 10 -8.63 -5.74 1.50
N GLN A 11 -9.26 -4.95 2.38
CA GLN A 11 -10.70 -4.99 2.64
C GLN A 11 -11.51 -4.12 1.68
N LEU A 12 -10.87 -3.37 0.79
CA LEU A 12 -11.56 -2.50 -0.16
C LEU A 12 -12.32 -3.37 -1.18
N PRO A 13 -13.57 -3.05 -1.56
CA PRO A 13 -14.29 -3.77 -2.60
C PRO A 13 -13.50 -3.82 -3.92
N THR A 14 -13.56 -4.94 -4.64
CA THR A 14 -12.77 -5.16 -5.87
C THR A 14 -12.98 -4.04 -6.89
N ASN A 15 -14.21 -3.60 -7.11
CA ASN A 15 -14.51 -2.50 -8.04
C ASN A 15 -13.82 -1.18 -7.65
N GLN A 16 -13.60 -0.93 -6.36
CA GLN A 16 -12.88 0.24 -5.89
C GLN A 16 -11.36 0.05 -5.99
N GLN A 17 -10.85 -1.16 -5.74
CA GLN A 17 -9.43 -1.47 -5.99
C GLN A 17 -9.07 -1.26 -7.46
N MET A 18 -9.95 -1.66 -8.39
CA MET A 18 -9.71 -1.52 -9.83
C MET A 18 -9.53 -0.07 -10.30
N ARG A 19 -10.07 0.91 -9.57
CA ARG A 19 -9.97 2.33 -9.91
C ARG A 19 -8.53 2.85 -9.94
N VAL A 20 -7.61 2.22 -9.21
CA VAL A 20 -6.19 2.66 -9.22
C VAL A 20 -5.53 2.38 -10.58
N PHE A 21 -6.09 1.50 -11.40
CA PHE A 21 -5.60 1.19 -12.75
C PHE A 21 -6.24 2.07 -13.83
N GLU A 22 -7.28 2.82 -13.50
CA GLU A 22 -7.92 3.75 -14.42
C GLU A 22 -7.07 5.04 -14.54
N PRO A 23 -7.01 5.67 -15.72
CA PRO A 23 -6.33 6.94 -15.86
C PRO A 23 -7.02 8.00 -14.99
N PRO A 24 -6.25 8.86 -14.29
CA PRO A 24 -6.84 9.93 -13.49
C PRO A 24 -7.51 10.97 -14.40
N PRO A 25 -8.47 11.76 -13.87
CA PRO A 25 -9.08 12.86 -14.60
C PRO A 25 -8.04 13.81 -15.21
N GLU A 26 -8.36 14.40 -16.37
CA GLU A 26 -7.44 15.30 -17.07
C GLU A 26 -7.00 16.48 -16.17
N GLY A 27 -5.71 16.82 -16.23
CA GLY A 27 -5.13 17.89 -15.42
C GLY A 27 -4.99 17.56 -13.92
N SER A 28 -5.18 16.30 -13.53
CA SER A 28 -5.02 15.85 -12.14
C SER A 28 -3.82 14.93 -11.91
N ARG A 29 -3.25 14.99 -10.70
CA ARG A 29 -2.21 14.06 -10.22
C ARG A 29 -2.86 12.94 -9.44
N LEU A 30 -2.60 11.70 -9.85
CA LEU A 30 -2.95 10.51 -9.09
C LEU A 30 -2.09 10.40 -7.82
N ILE A 31 -2.73 10.18 -6.68
CA ILE A 31 -2.10 9.84 -5.40
C ILE A 31 -2.81 8.59 -4.88
N VAL A 32 -2.06 7.50 -4.73
CA VAL A 32 -2.60 6.25 -4.15
C VAL A 32 -2.13 6.13 -2.71
N LEU A 33 -3.08 6.07 -1.78
CA LEU A 33 -2.80 5.82 -0.36
C LEU A 33 -2.97 4.33 -0.10
N ALA A 34 -1.85 3.61 -0.07
CA ALA A 34 -1.85 2.15 0.04
C ALA A 34 -1.33 1.64 1.38
N THR A 35 -1.82 0.47 1.80
CA THR A 35 -1.09 -0.36 2.78
C THR A 35 0.01 -1.17 2.07
N ASN A 36 0.69 -2.04 2.81
CA ASN A 36 1.64 -3.01 2.26
C ASN A 36 1.03 -3.99 1.23
N VAL A 37 -0.25 -3.90 0.88
CA VAL A 37 -0.83 -4.56 -0.29
C VAL A 37 -0.12 -4.13 -1.59
N ALA A 38 0.27 -2.86 -1.69
CA ALA A 38 0.97 -2.34 -2.87
C ALA A 38 2.41 -2.86 -3.01
N GLU A 39 2.96 -3.53 -2.00
CA GLU A 39 4.28 -4.14 -2.04
C GLU A 39 4.29 -5.42 -2.89
N THR A 40 3.15 -6.12 -2.92
CA THR A 40 2.95 -7.31 -3.76
C THR A 40 2.69 -6.90 -5.21
N SER A 41 2.91 -7.80 -6.18
CA SER A 41 2.98 -7.63 -7.65
C SER A 41 1.79 -6.92 -8.35
N LEU A 42 1.39 -5.75 -7.88
CA LEU A 42 0.37 -4.86 -8.44
C LEU A 42 1.11 -3.65 -9.03
N THR A 43 1.40 -3.71 -10.32
CA THR A 43 2.00 -2.56 -11.03
C THR A 43 0.91 -1.55 -11.36
N ILE A 44 0.91 -0.42 -10.64
CA ILE A 44 0.00 0.71 -10.94
C ILE A 44 0.66 1.59 -12.00
N PRO A 45 0.05 1.74 -13.19
CA PRO A 45 0.64 2.53 -14.27
C PRO A 45 0.77 4.01 -13.87
N GLY A 46 1.88 4.64 -14.24
CA GLY A 46 2.11 6.07 -14.04
C GLY A 46 2.57 6.48 -12.63
N VAL A 47 2.80 5.53 -11.72
CA VAL A 47 3.47 5.82 -10.44
C VAL A 47 4.95 6.11 -10.69
N ARG A 48 5.40 7.29 -10.28
CA ARG A 48 6.79 7.75 -10.42
C ARG A 48 7.52 7.93 -9.09
N TYR A 49 6.76 8.13 -8.02
CA TYR A 49 7.29 8.41 -6.70
C TYR A 49 6.57 7.56 -5.68
N VAL A 50 7.34 6.99 -4.75
CA VAL A 50 6.82 6.26 -3.61
C VAL A 50 7.24 6.99 -2.34
N PHE A 51 6.26 7.24 -1.48
CA PHE A 51 6.48 7.79 -0.13
C PHE A 51 6.24 6.67 0.87
N ASP A 52 7.31 6.10 1.41
CA ASP A 52 7.23 5.02 2.38
C ASP A 52 7.39 5.54 3.82
N CYS A 53 6.42 5.22 4.67
CA CYS A 53 6.47 5.54 6.10
C CYS A 53 7.40 4.62 6.89
N GLY A 54 7.90 3.53 6.29
CA GLY A 54 8.79 2.56 6.95
C GLY A 54 8.11 1.69 8.00
N ARG A 55 6.78 1.72 8.09
CA ARG A 55 6.00 0.96 9.07
C ARG A 55 4.92 0.12 8.39
N ALA A 56 4.60 -1.03 8.99
CA ALA A 56 3.52 -1.89 8.54
C ALA A 56 2.79 -2.53 9.73
N LYS A 57 1.50 -2.83 9.53
CA LYS A 57 0.71 -3.63 10.46
C LYS A 57 0.79 -5.09 10.03
N GLU A 58 1.46 -5.90 10.83
CA GLU A 58 1.72 -7.31 10.52
C GLU A 58 1.15 -8.22 11.60
N LYS A 59 0.82 -9.45 11.22
CA LYS A 59 0.45 -10.49 12.18
C LYS A 59 1.70 -10.95 12.90
N LYS A 60 1.70 -10.88 14.22
CA LYS A 60 2.70 -11.53 15.05
C LYS A 60 2.08 -12.67 15.83
N TYR A 61 2.88 -13.71 16.00
CA TYR A 61 2.54 -14.86 16.79
C TYR A 61 3.48 -14.92 17.98
N ASP A 62 2.92 -14.86 19.19
CA ASP A 62 3.67 -15.08 20.41
C ASP A 62 3.72 -16.58 20.71
N LEU A 63 4.92 -17.15 20.64
CA LEU A 63 5.17 -18.57 20.85
C LEU A 63 4.93 -19.02 22.31
N ILE A 64 4.98 -18.10 23.27
CA ILE A 64 4.82 -18.39 24.70
C ILE A 64 3.35 -18.43 25.06
N THR A 65 2.59 -17.41 24.66
CA THR A 65 1.16 -17.28 24.99
C THR A 65 0.25 -17.96 23.97
N GLY A 66 0.76 -18.27 22.78
CA GLY A 66 -0.01 -18.82 21.66
C GLY A 66 -0.95 -17.81 21.00
N VAL A 67 -0.87 -16.53 21.38
CA VAL A 67 -1.76 -15.47 20.91
C VAL A 67 -1.25 -14.90 19.58
N GLN A 68 -2.17 -14.70 18.64
CA GLN A 68 -1.91 -13.97 17.41
C GLN A 68 -2.46 -12.55 17.52
N SER A 69 -1.60 -11.56 17.36
CA SER A 69 -1.94 -10.13 17.40
C SER A 69 -1.60 -9.46 16.07
N PHE A 70 -2.16 -8.28 15.82
CA PHE A 70 -1.67 -7.40 14.78
C PHE A 70 -0.94 -6.22 15.42
N GLU A 71 0.31 -6.01 15.04
CA GLU A 71 1.15 -4.97 15.59
C GLU A 71 1.72 -4.07 14.49
N VAL A 72 1.88 -2.78 14.81
CA VAL A 72 2.50 -1.80 13.90
C VAL A 72 3.98 -1.70 14.21
N GLY A 73 4.82 -2.28 13.37
CA GLY A 73 6.28 -2.32 13.51
C GLY A 73 7.02 -1.58 12.41
N TRP A 74 8.36 -1.54 12.53
CA TRP A 74 9.26 -1.17 11.45
C TRP A 74 9.32 -2.29 10.42
N ILE A 75 9.34 -1.93 9.14
CA ILE A 75 9.52 -2.89 8.05
C ILE A 75 10.99 -3.31 7.92
N SER A 76 11.22 -4.45 7.29
CA SER A 76 12.57 -4.87 6.95
C SER A 76 13.18 -3.97 5.86
N LYS A 77 14.52 -3.94 5.80
CA LYS A 77 15.21 -3.26 4.68
C LYS A 77 14.83 -3.84 3.32
N ALA A 78 14.54 -5.14 3.25
CA ALA A 78 14.09 -5.80 2.03
C ALA A 78 12.71 -5.28 1.57
N SER A 79 11.77 -5.12 2.51
CA SER A 79 10.44 -4.54 2.24
C SER A 79 10.55 -3.10 1.76
N ALA A 80 11.40 -2.29 2.41
CA ALA A 80 11.66 -0.92 1.97
C ALA A 80 12.23 -0.86 0.53
N ASN A 81 13.17 -1.75 0.20
CA ASN A 81 13.72 -1.84 -1.15
C ASN A 81 12.68 -2.27 -2.19
N GLN A 82 11.78 -3.20 -1.83
CA GLN A 82 10.72 -3.65 -2.71
C GLN A 82 9.70 -2.55 -3.01
N ARG A 83 9.37 -1.72 -2.00
CA ARG A 83 8.47 -0.56 -2.17
C ARG A 83 9.07 0.56 -3.00
N ALA A 84 10.39 0.69 -3.02
CA ALA A 84 11.07 1.73 -3.77
C ALA A 84 11.18 1.43 -5.28
N GLY A 85 10.99 0.17 -5.68
CA GLY A 85 11.00 -0.28 -7.08
C GLY A 85 9.69 0.01 -7.78
#